data_AF-A0A814ETW2-F1
#
_entry.id   AF-A0A814ETW2-F1
#
_cell.length_a   1.000
_cell.length_b   1.000
_cell.length_c   1.000
_cell.angle_alpha   90.00
_cell.angle_beta   90.00
_cell.angle_gamma   90.00
#
_symmetry.space_group_name_H-M   'P 1'
#
loop_
_entity.id
_entity.type
_entity.pdbx_description
1 polymer ?
#
loop_
_entity_poly.entity_id
_entity_poly.type
_entity_poly.pdbx_seq_one_letter_code
_entity_poly.pdbx_strand_id
1 'polypeptide(L)'
;MVVFRKNLKEQLKTSFKDWILDSTSHGFPKIFKTERPILKIMWIIGLCVSIGLCSYLITRSIMNYVEFGVTTTIRYRTEIPMELPAVSICQNSMFTTEKGEQFILFIQF
;
A
#
# COMPACT_ATOMS: atom_id res chain seq x y z
N MET A 1 55.75 2.82 2.11
CA MET A 1 54.32 2.74 1.69
C MET A 1 53.53 1.60 2.34
N VAL A 2 54.11 0.41 2.56
CA VAL A 2 53.39 -0.75 3.14
C VAL A 2 52.92 -0.53 4.58
N VAL A 3 53.67 0.20 5.40
CA VAL A 3 53.34 0.49 6.81
C VAL A 3 52.10 1.37 6.95
N PHE A 4 51.96 2.41 6.10
CA PHE A 4 50.79 3.29 6.07
C PHE A 4 49.50 2.53 5.71
N ARG A 5 49.60 1.60 4.75
CA ARG A 5 48.46 0.75 4.33
C ARG A 5 48.00 -0.21 5.42
N LYS A 6 48.92 -0.71 6.26
CA LYS A 6 48.59 -1.56 7.41
C LYS A 6 47.84 -0.76 8.49
N ASN A 7 48.30 0.46 8.78
CA ASN A 7 47.65 1.33 9.76
C ASN A 7 46.22 1.72 9.33
N LEU A 8 46.01 2.06 8.06
CA LEU A 8 44.68 2.37 7.53
C LEU A 8 43.70 1.19 7.64
N LYS A 9 44.16 -0.04 7.37
CA LYS A 9 43.31 -1.24 7.47
C LYS A 9 42.89 -1.52 8.91
N GLU A 10 43.79 -1.34 9.88
CA GLU A 10 43.45 -1.54 11.29
C GLU A 10 42.47 -0.47 11.79
N GLN A 11 42.69 0.80 11.43
CA GLN A 11 41.77 1.91 11.74
C GLN A 11 40.37 1.71 11.14
N LEU A 12 40.31 1.26 9.87
CA LEU A 12 39.03 0.97 9.22
C LEU A 12 38.31 -0.18 9.93
N LYS A 13 39.05 -1.23 10.32
CA LYS A 13 38.49 -2.40 11.00
C LYS A 13 37.94 -2.06 12.38
N THR A 14 38.61 -1.20 13.14
CA THR A 14 38.12 -0.73 14.44
C THR A 14 36.87 0.12 14.29
N SER A 15 36.88 1.13 13.41
CA SER A 15 35.70 1.97 13.18
C SER A 15 34.50 1.18 12.67
N PHE A 16 34.72 0.20 11.79
CA PHE A 16 33.63 -0.63 11.28
C PHE A 16 33.03 -1.52 12.38
N LYS A 17 33.88 -2.06 13.27
CA LYS A 17 33.44 -2.86 14.42
C LYS A 17 32.64 -2.02 15.41
N ASP A 18 33.10 -0.81 15.72
CA ASP A 18 32.41 0.10 16.63
C ASP A 18 31.06 0.53 16.06
N TRP A 19 31.00 0.85 14.76
CA TRP A 19 29.75 1.18 14.07
C TRP A 19 28.72 0.03 14.10
N ILE A 20 29.17 -1.20 13.91
CA ILE A 20 28.29 -2.38 14.00
C ILE A 20 27.78 -2.58 15.43
N LEU A 21 28.61 -2.31 16.44
CA LEU A 21 28.25 -2.46 17.86
C LEU A 21 27.31 -1.36 18.35
N ASP A 22 27.42 -0.16 17.78
CA ASP A 22 26.59 1.01 18.07
C ASP A 22 25.30 1.04 17.22
N SER A 23 25.22 0.21 16.19
CA SER A 23 24.01 0.12 15.36
C SER A 23 22.81 -0.30 16.19
N THR A 24 21.73 0.48 16.07
CA THR A 24 20.41 0.20 16.67
C THR A 24 19.76 -1.07 16.10
N SER A 25 20.34 -1.64 15.05
CA SER A 25 19.86 -2.87 14.42
C SER A 25 20.03 -4.05 15.37
N HIS A 26 18.96 -4.45 16.06
CA HIS A 26 18.96 -5.48 17.11
C HIS A 26 19.66 -6.82 16.77
N GLY A 27 19.81 -7.15 15.48
CA GLY A 27 20.51 -8.36 15.01
C GLY A 27 22.02 -8.21 14.83
N PHE A 28 22.51 -7.04 14.40
CA PHE A 28 23.92 -6.86 14.02
C PHE A 28 24.89 -6.97 15.21
N PRO A 29 24.69 -6.28 16.36
CA PRO A 29 25.54 -6.44 17.52
C PRO A 29 25.57 -7.88 18.06
N LYS A 30 24.48 -8.63 17.94
CA LYS A 30 24.39 -10.01 18.43
C LYS A 30 25.19 -11.00 17.58
N ILE A 31 25.30 -10.77 16.26
CA ILE A 31 26.15 -11.57 15.36
C ILE A 31 27.63 -11.43 15.72
N PHE A 32 28.06 -10.24 16.13
CA PHE A 32 29.46 -9.93 16.44
C PHE A 32 29.84 -10.22 17.90
N LYS A 33 28.89 -10.15 18.84
CA LYS A 33 29.13 -10.48 20.26
C LYS A 33 29.07 -11.98 20.58
N THR A 34 28.43 -12.79 19.73
CA THR A 34 28.25 -14.23 20.02
C THR A 34 29.47 -15.05 19.59
N GLU A 35 30.08 -15.77 20.55
CA GLU A 35 31.26 -16.61 20.30
C GLU A 35 30.92 -17.99 19.72
N ARG A 36 29.70 -18.50 19.99
CA ARG A 36 29.28 -19.83 19.51
C ARG A 36 28.88 -19.77 18.02
N PRO A 37 29.48 -20.59 17.14
CA PRO A 37 29.25 -20.51 15.70
C PRO A 37 27.81 -20.84 15.28
N ILE A 38 27.16 -21.79 15.97
CA ILE A 38 25.78 -22.19 15.71
C ILE A 38 24.81 -21.02 15.93
N LEU A 39 24.96 -20.33 17.07
CA LEU A 39 24.12 -19.18 17.39
C LEU A 39 24.38 -18.02 16.42
N LYS A 40 25.62 -17.85 15.96
CA LYS A 40 25.97 -16.85 14.96
C LYS A 40 25.27 -17.11 13.62
N ILE A 41 25.23 -18.36 13.17
CA ILE A 41 24.50 -18.77 11.95
C ILE A 41 23.00 -18.51 12.12
N MET A 42 22.42 -18.86 13.28
CA MET A 42 21.01 -18.58 13.58
C MET A 42 20.69 -17.09 13.48
N TRP A 43 21.54 -16.21 14.04
CA TRP A 43 21.36 -14.76 13.94
C TRP A 43 21.47 -14.24 12.50
N ILE A 44 22.39 -14.78 11.70
CA ILE A 44 22.53 -14.43 10.28
C ILE A 44 21.26 -14.84 9.51
N ILE A 45 20.78 -16.07 9.70
CA ILE A 45 19.55 -16.55 9.04
C ILE A 45 18.36 -15.68 9.46
N GLY A 46 18.19 -15.41 10.75
CA GLY A 46 17.10 -14.57 11.25
C GLY A 46 17.15 -13.14 10.67
N LEU A 47 18.34 -12.57 10.52
CA LEU A 47 18.54 -11.27 9.90
C LEU A 47 18.20 -11.29 8.40
N CYS A 48 18.66 -12.30 7.66
CA CYS A 48 18.33 -12.46 6.23
C CYS A 48 16.82 -12.64 6.01
N VAL A 49 16.16 -13.47 6.81
CA VAL A 49 14.71 -13.70 6.72
C VAL A 49 13.94 -12.41 7.05
N SER A 50 14.34 -11.69 8.10
CA SER A 50 13.71 -10.42 8.48
C SER A 50 13.83 -9.37 7.37
N ILE A 51 15.02 -9.22 6.77
CA ILE A 51 15.23 -8.29 5.66
C ILE A 51 14.39 -8.68 4.44
N GLY A 52 14.35 -9.97 4.10
CA GLY A 52 13.56 -10.48 2.97
C GLY A 52 12.05 -10.30 3.16
N LEU A 53 11.54 -10.55 4.36
CA LEU A 53 10.13 -10.32 4.69
C LEU A 53 9.80 -8.82 4.69
N CYS A 54 10.68 -8.00 5.26
CA CYS A 54 10.49 -6.56 5.30
C CYS A 54 10.45 -5.97 3.88
N SER A 55 11.39 -6.35 3.01
CA SER A 55 11.40 -5.89 1.62
C SER A 55 10.15 -6.35 0.87
N TYR A 56 9.73 -7.61 1.03
CA TYR A 56 8.49 -8.11 0.43
C TYR A 56 7.25 -7.33 0.89
N LEU A 57 7.12 -7.07 2.19
CA LEU A 57 6.00 -6.31 2.75
C LEU A 57 5.99 -4.85 2.25
N ILE A 58 7.16 -4.21 2.18
CA ILE A 58 7.29 -2.85 1.63
C ILE A 58 6.85 -2.84 0.17
N THR A 59 7.36 -3.76 -0.67
CA THR A 59 6.97 -3.83 -2.07
C THR A 59 5.46 -4.04 -2.22
N ARG A 60 4.87 -4.96 -1.45
CA ARG A 60 3.42 -5.20 -1.47
C ARG A 60 2.64 -3.96 -1.04
N SER A 61 3.08 -3.26 -0.01
CA SER A 61 2.44 -2.02 0.45
C SER A 61 2.48 -0.93 -0.61
N ILE A 62 3.62 -0.79 -1.32
CA ILE A 62 3.75 0.17 -2.41
C ILE A 62 2.81 -0.21 -3.56
N MET A 63 2.78 -1.48 -3.96
CA MET A 63 1.88 -1.95 -5.03
C MET A 63 0.41 -1.69 -4.68
N ASN A 64 -0.02 -2.01 -3.46
CA ASN A 64 -1.38 -1.74 -3.01
C ASN A 64 -1.71 -0.23 -3.01
N TYR A 65 -0.75 0.62 -2.68
CA TYR A 65 -0.95 2.07 -2.70
C TYR A 65 -1.15 2.60 -4.12
N VAL A 66 -0.36 2.14 -5.09
CA VAL A 66 -0.46 2.55 -6.49
C VAL A 66 -1.60 1.86 -7.25
N GLU A 67 -2.25 0.86 -6.66
CA GLU A 67 -3.46 0.25 -7.21
C GLU A 67 -4.69 1.18 -7.09
N PHE A 68 -4.60 2.24 -6.28
CA PHE A 68 -5.66 3.23 -6.06
C PHE A 68 -7.02 2.62 -5.71
N GLY A 69 -7.01 1.47 -5.01
CA GLY A 69 -8.23 0.81 -4.56
C GLY A 69 -9.03 1.70 -3.60
N VAL A 70 -10.32 1.91 -3.91
CA VAL A 70 -11.24 2.67 -3.05
C VAL A 70 -12.19 1.73 -2.32
N THR A 71 -12.42 1.97 -1.03
CA THR A 71 -13.43 1.24 -0.24
C THR A 71 -14.62 2.15 0.02
N THR A 72 -15.77 1.84 -0.57
CA THR A 72 -17.02 2.57 -0.33
C THR A 72 -17.67 2.06 0.95
N THR A 73 -17.92 2.95 1.91
CA THR A 73 -18.68 2.62 3.12
C THR A 73 -20.11 3.15 3.00
N ILE A 74 -21.08 2.25 2.92
CA ILE A 74 -22.51 2.59 2.85
C ILE A 74 -23.03 2.66 4.28
N ARG A 75 -23.60 3.81 4.67
CA ARG A 75 -24.21 4.02 5.99
C ARG A 75 -25.57 4.65 5.81
N TYR A 76 -26.55 4.13 6.54
CA TYR A 76 -27.86 4.73 6.62
C TYR A 76 -27.82 5.89 7.63
N ARG A 77 -28.13 7.09 7.15
CA ARG A 77 -28.31 8.31 7.95
C ARG A 77 -29.72 8.81 7.68
N THR A 78 -30.46 9.11 8.74
CA THR A 78 -31.76 9.79 8.63
C THR A 78 -31.49 11.28 8.71
N GLU A 79 -31.66 11.99 7.60
CA GLU A 79 -31.53 13.46 7.55
C GLU A 79 -32.89 14.10 7.82
N ILE A 80 -32.94 15.05 8.76
CA ILE A 80 -34.13 15.82 9.11
C ILE A 80 -33.77 17.31 9.05
N PRO A 81 -34.43 18.11 8.18
CA PRO A 81 -35.53 17.74 7.29
C PRO A 81 -35.04 16.96 6.05
N MET A 82 -35.90 16.09 5.52
CA MET A 82 -35.65 15.40 4.25
C MET A 82 -36.04 16.31 3.08
N GLU A 83 -35.14 16.52 2.13
CA GLU A 83 -35.46 17.23 0.90
C GLU A 83 -36.36 16.35 0.01
N LEU A 84 -37.52 16.89 -0.39
CA LEU A 84 -38.41 16.21 -1.31
C LEU A 84 -37.79 16.24 -2.73
N PRO A 85 -37.60 15.09 -3.40
CA PRO A 85 -37.04 15.06 -4.73
C PRO A 85 -38.01 15.67 -5.76
N ALA A 86 -37.47 16.16 -6.88
CA ALA A 86 -38.28 16.62 -7.99
C ALA A 86 -39.07 15.43 -8.58
N VAL A 87 -40.39 15.49 -8.46
CA VAL A 87 -41.29 14.51 -9.05
C VAL A 87 -41.68 14.97 -10.44
N SER A 88 -41.28 14.22 -11.47
CA SER A 88 -41.71 14.44 -12.85
C SER A 88 -42.78 13.43 -13.21
N ILE A 89 -43.98 13.91 -13.51
CA ILE A 89 -45.12 13.08 -13.94
C ILE A 89 -45.27 13.25 -15.45
N CYS A 90 -45.24 12.15 -16.18
CA CYS A 90 -45.51 12.11 -17.61
C CYS A 90 -46.85 11.41 -17.89
N GLN A 91 -47.58 11.96 -18.85
CA GLN A 91 -48.77 11.34 -19.43
C GLN A 91 -48.32 10.17 -20.32
N ASN A 92 -49.01 9.02 -20.24
CA ASN A 92 -48.65 7.83 -21.02
C ASN A 92 -48.97 7.96 -22.52
N SER A 93 -49.85 8.89 -22.88
CA SER A 93 -50.13 9.26 -24.27
C SER A 93 -49.14 10.32 -24.75
N MET A 94 -48.49 10.06 -25.89
CA MET A 94 -47.61 11.02 -26.56
C MET A 94 -48.39 12.21 -27.12
N PHE A 95 -49.63 11.98 -27.56
CA PHE A 95 -50.54 13.02 -28.00
C PHE A 95 -51.92 12.77 -27.38
N THR A 96 -52.59 13.85 -26.96
CA THR A 96 -53.97 13.81 -26.44
C THR A 96 -54.96 14.40 -27.47
N THR A 97 -54.45 14.89 -28.60
CA THR A 97 -55.28 15.46 -29.66
C THR A 97 -55.52 14.43 -30.76
N GLU A 98 -56.74 14.42 -31.32
CA GLU A 98 -57.13 13.51 -32.41
C GLU A 98 -56.15 13.58 -33.59
N LYS A 99 -55.65 14.78 -33.92
CA LYS A 99 -54.65 14.98 -34.98
C LYS A 99 -53.31 14.32 -34.68
N GLY A 100 -52.90 14.29 -33.40
CA GLY A 100 -51.66 13.64 -32.98
C GLY A 100 -51.79 12.12 -32.95
N GLU A 101 -52.96 11.59 -32.58
CA GLU A 101 -53.25 10.15 -32.71
C GLU A 101 -53.27 9.69 -34.18
N GLN A 102 -53.89 10.48 -35.07
CA GLN A 102 -53.89 10.23 -36.51
C GLN A 102 -52.48 10.28 -37.12
N PHE A 103 -51.61 11.19 -36.63
CA PHE A 103 -50.22 11.27 -37.06
C PHE A 103 -49.40 10.02 -36.68
N ILE A 104 -49.61 9.47 -35.48
CA ILE A 104 -48.99 8.17 -35.09
C ILE A 104 -49.47 7.05 -35.99
N LEU A 105 -50.78 6.95 -36.23
CA LEU A 105 -51.35 5.93 -37.12
C LEU A 105 -50.83 6.03 -38.56
N PHE A 106 -50.55 7.25 -39.04
CA PHE A 106 -49.98 7.48 -40.36
C PHE A 106 -48.52 7.03 -40.49
N ILE A 107 -47.69 7.19 -39.45
CA ILE A 107 -46.27 6.81 -39.48
C ILE A 107 -46.06 5.30 -39.28
N GLN A 108 -47.03 4.59 -38.70
CA GLN A 108 -46.94 3.14 -38.46
C GLN A 108 -47.34 2.28 -39.67
N PHE A 109 -47.80 2.89 -40.77
CA PHE A 109 -48.03 2.27 -42.08
C PHE A 109 -46.92 2.67 -43.07
#